data_AF-A0AAN0JEG1-F1
#
_entry.id   AF-A0AAN0JEG1-F1
#
_cell.length_a   1.000
_cell.length_b   1.000
_cell.length_c   1.000
_cell.angle_alpha   90.00
_cell.angle_beta   90.00
_cell.angle_gamma   90.00
#
_symmetry.space_group_name_H-M   'P 1'
#
loop_
_entity.id
_entity.type
_entity.pdbx_description
1 polymer ?
#
loop_
_entity_poly.entity_id
_entity_poly.type
_entity_poly.pdbx_seq_one_letter_code
_entity_poly.pdbx_strand_id
1 'polypeptide(L)'
;MGVDLISNNPQRRGELDKMTSKNPHKKDEAKSSDELSGDNVSSFYEPQEPEETSPSDNDSKPEFVPGGFGSYQDDSEFAGTLDDIPVTLEVKLLARPLDEEISYDVFWRLILNEKVPVTTSLVAVMGLPSSGKTAVLESILRQKVKVKDGAKIDHYFERKKNEQCLSIYELCALGSSRHNMYAWSFATKRYGAIFSILCGLIRQYPIISRIVFKLRNRKPDSVIDQHVQWLMANIQDLFKKIEDDSDKLTLIQEGVSLINVMDVGVNKALYDFLSMMLLSCGRHIRLAFFSLNRDGPNLGEKPDLPSQRYGERRDDVLVMQQRSRLTYLLHFATVGYTTKDQHEQETENATVMIATRKSPATGSTPSLDQAKEEIIEQARSRGVDQFLKNWIVIDIDDNQSINKEFGQRMEDIIKNKYEQLTIQLPLRWIFLRSLVVSLDSTETKAIILSKKYIIEMAEKLNMREDEVENFLKTFTDFGSILYMPQYEDIKDIVIVNIWEFTQYLNKLYYPQKRESYATNLLKYGIISQSSIKRIFYKYPVVFAENFMKVLTTIAMASKIKSGQSILIDENPLWPEVHYYLPLARIREVYTPSEEENDYLSLR
;
A
#
# COMPACT_ATOMS: atom_id res chain seq x y z
N MET A 1 5.68 67.76 31.84
CA MET A 1 6.17 67.81 30.45
C MET A 1 5.45 66.71 29.68
N GLY A 2 4.42 66.91 28.87
CA GLY A 2 3.83 68.09 28.26
C GLY A 2 3.32 67.71 26.87
N VAL A 3 1.99 67.58 26.73
CA VAL A 3 1.15 68.01 25.58
C VAL A 3 1.37 67.28 24.23
N ASP A 4 0.53 66.35 23.78
CA ASP A 4 -0.88 66.42 23.27
C ASP A 4 -0.95 66.52 21.72
N LEU A 5 -1.67 65.56 21.08
CA LEU A 5 -2.98 65.69 20.38
C LEU A 5 -2.86 66.33 18.96
N ILE A 6 -3.57 65.94 17.88
CA ILE A 6 -5.03 65.91 17.58
C ILE A 6 -5.15 65.27 16.16
N SER A 7 -5.86 64.16 15.94
CA SER A 7 -7.23 63.99 15.37
C SER A 7 -7.53 64.53 13.95
N ASN A 8 -8.03 63.69 13.03
CA ASN A 8 -9.44 63.70 12.53
C ASN A 8 -9.64 62.99 11.17
N ASN A 9 -10.65 62.12 11.15
CA ASN A 9 -11.44 61.61 9.99
C ASN A 9 -12.48 62.71 9.58
N PRO A 10 -13.44 62.62 8.59
CA PRO A 10 -13.88 61.53 7.69
C PRO A 10 -14.43 61.95 6.26
N GLN A 11 -15.06 60.98 5.54
CA GLN A 11 -16.25 61.05 4.63
C GLN A 11 -16.17 61.20 3.07
N ARG A 12 -16.69 60.13 2.40
CA ARG A 12 -17.73 60.01 1.33
C ARG A 12 -17.60 60.63 -0.09
N ARG A 13 -17.78 59.76 -1.11
CA ARG A 13 -18.64 59.79 -2.35
C ARG A 13 -17.91 58.96 -3.43
N GLY A 14 -18.48 57.98 -4.14
CA GLY A 14 -19.66 57.98 -5.02
C GLY A 14 -19.16 57.98 -6.48
N GLU A 15 -19.32 56.88 -7.24
CA GLU A 15 -19.96 56.77 -8.59
C GLU A 15 -19.67 55.33 -9.10
N LEU A 16 -20.64 54.46 -9.43
CA LEU A 16 -21.62 54.42 -10.54
C LEU A 16 -20.95 54.38 -11.92
N ASP A 17 -20.99 53.21 -12.57
CA ASP A 17 -21.00 53.15 -14.03
C ASP A 17 -22.01 52.12 -14.56
N LYS A 18 -22.74 52.56 -15.59
CA LYS A 18 -23.97 52.00 -16.14
C LYS A 18 -23.71 51.12 -17.36
N MET A 19 -24.65 50.20 -17.55
CA MET A 19 -25.04 49.48 -18.78
C MET A 19 -24.98 50.29 -20.09
N THR A 20 -24.69 49.59 -21.19
CA THR A 20 -25.52 49.54 -22.43
C THR A 20 -25.28 48.16 -23.10
N SER A 21 -26.29 47.30 -23.24
CA SER A 21 -27.36 47.25 -24.26
C SER A 21 -26.88 46.87 -25.67
N LYS A 22 -27.22 45.65 -26.13
CA LYS A 22 -28.13 45.40 -27.27
C LYS A 22 -28.33 43.89 -27.54
N ASN A 23 -29.54 43.44 -27.22
CA ASN A 23 -30.27 42.35 -27.90
C ASN A 23 -30.54 42.75 -29.39
N PRO A 24 -30.98 41.87 -30.33
CA PRO A 24 -32.17 41.03 -30.11
C PRO A 24 -32.42 39.76 -30.97
N HIS A 25 -33.45 39.01 -30.53
CA HIS A 25 -34.45 38.23 -31.30
C HIS A 25 -34.00 36.96 -32.05
N LYS A 26 -34.73 35.83 -32.04
CA LYS A 26 -36.19 35.57 -32.03
C LYS A 26 -36.43 34.08 -31.62
N LYS A 27 -37.36 33.80 -30.69
CA LYS A 27 -38.76 33.28 -30.88
C LYS A 27 -38.83 31.81 -31.37
N ASP A 28 -39.78 30.95 -30.98
CA ASP A 28 -40.88 30.95 -30.01
C ASP A 28 -41.53 29.54 -30.00
N GLU A 29 -42.15 29.20 -28.87
CA GLU A 29 -43.48 28.54 -28.68
C GLU A 29 -43.77 27.17 -29.32
N ALA A 30 -44.03 26.10 -28.55
CA ALA A 30 -45.20 25.79 -27.71
C ALA A 30 -46.45 25.33 -28.49
N LYS A 31 -47.01 24.17 -28.10
CA LYS A 31 -48.45 23.83 -28.08
C LYS A 31 -48.73 22.51 -27.32
N SER A 32 -49.32 22.65 -26.12
CA SER A 32 -50.62 22.10 -25.62
C SER A 32 -51.44 21.27 -26.62
N SER A 33 -52.26 20.26 -26.29
CA SER A 33 -52.85 19.66 -25.07
C SER A 33 -53.55 18.34 -25.48
N ASP A 34 -53.87 17.46 -24.53
CA ASP A 34 -55.27 17.08 -24.23
C ASP A 34 -55.37 16.02 -23.11
N GLU A 35 -56.45 16.16 -22.34
CA GLU A 35 -56.82 15.57 -21.05
C GLU A 35 -57.47 14.17 -21.15
N LEU A 36 -57.46 13.38 -20.05
CA LEU A 36 -58.65 13.01 -19.24
C LEU A 36 -58.43 11.78 -18.33
N SER A 37 -58.81 11.96 -17.04
CA SER A 37 -59.39 11.04 -16.01
C SER A 37 -58.88 9.60 -15.84
N GLY A 38 -58.74 9.00 -14.66
CA GLY A 38 -59.25 9.30 -13.32
C GLY A 38 -59.11 8.04 -12.43
N ASP A 39 -59.25 8.25 -11.13
CA ASP A 39 -59.62 7.34 -10.05
C ASP A 39 -58.62 6.37 -9.36
N ASN A 40 -58.52 6.64 -8.05
CA ASN A 40 -58.08 5.80 -6.94
C ASN A 40 -58.82 4.45 -6.87
N VAL A 41 -58.12 3.37 -6.52
CA VAL A 41 -58.61 2.35 -5.57
C VAL A 41 -57.43 1.69 -4.84
N SER A 42 -57.48 1.77 -3.51
CA SER A 42 -56.73 0.97 -2.54
C SER A 42 -57.20 -0.48 -2.52
N SER A 43 -56.29 -1.45 -2.44
CA SER A 43 -56.64 -2.76 -1.87
C SER A 43 -55.47 -3.38 -1.11
N PHE A 44 -55.75 -3.63 0.16
CA PHE A 44 -55.05 -4.50 1.08
C PHE A 44 -55.05 -5.94 0.54
N TYR A 45 -53.94 -6.66 0.70
CA TYR A 45 -53.97 -8.11 0.94
C TYR A 45 -52.82 -8.50 1.88
N GLU A 46 -53.21 -9.12 3.00
CA GLU A 46 -52.37 -9.75 4.02
C GLU A 46 -51.70 -11.04 3.50
N PRO A 47 -50.63 -11.51 4.15
CA PRO A 47 -49.74 -12.55 3.65
C PRO A 47 -50.24 -13.96 3.98
N GLN A 48 -50.09 -14.89 3.03
CA GLN A 48 -50.18 -16.33 3.28
C GLN A 48 -48.82 -16.86 3.76
N GLU A 49 -48.77 -17.41 4.97
CA GLU A 49 -47.79 -18.42 5.33
C GLU A 49 -48.05 -19.71 4.53
N PRO A 50 -46.99 -20.43 4.12
CA PRO A 50 -47.02 -21.85 4.42
C PRO A 50 -45.68 -22.40 4.94
N GLU A 51 -45.84 -23.19 6.01
CA GLU A 51 -45.24 -24.50 6.27
C GLU A 51 -43.72 -24.64 6.50
N GLU A 52 -43.41 -24.95 7.76
CA GLU A 52 -42.21 -25.67 8.18
C GLU A 52 -42.04 -26.97 7.40
N THR A 53 -40.94 -27.08 6.66
CA THR A 53 -40.31 -28.37 6.36
C THR A 53 -38.80 -28.26 6.54
N SER A 54 -38.24 -29.19 7.29
CA SER A 54 -36.80 -29.44 7.42
C SER A 54 -36.54 -30.92 7.07
N PRO A 55 -35.29 -31.33 6.88
CA PRO A 55 -34.35 -30.92 5.86
C PRO A 55 -34.10 -32.09 4.90
N SER A 56 -34.01 -31.84 3.59
CA SER A 56 -33.51 -32.85 2.65
C SER A 56 -32.21 -32.39 2.04
N ASP A 57 -31.18 -33.20 2.27
CA ASP A 57 -29.88 -33.22 1.61
C ASP A 57 -30.00 -32.81 0.14
N ASN A 58 -29.48 -31.63 -0.18
CA ASN A 58 -29.10 -31.29 -1.53
C ASN A 58 -27.68 -30.78 -1.48
N ASP A 59 -26.81 -31.59 -2.08
CA ASP A 59 -25.43 -31.30 -2.43
C ASP A 59 -25.17 -29.79 -2.55
N SER A 60 -24.42 -29.30 -1.58
CA SER A 60 -23.79 -27.99 -1.60
C SER A 60 -22.89 -27.91 -2.83
N LYS A 61 -23.49 -27.47 -3.94
CA LYS A 61 -22.76 -26.86 -5.05
C LYS A 61 -21.82 -25.83 -4.43
N PRO A 62 -20.53 -25.81 -4.81
CA PRO A 62 -19.62 -24.80 -4.31
C PRO A 62 -20.18 -23.42 -4.68
N GLU A 63 -20.52 -22.63 -3.66
CA GLU A 63 -20.89 -21.22 -3.80
C GLU A 63 -19.68 -20.40 -4.24
N PHE A 64 -19.15 -20.64 -5.43
CA PHE A 64 -18.27 -19.73 -6.16
C PHE A 64 -18.28 -20.18 -7.61
N VAL A 65 -19.22 -19.62 -8.38
CA VAL A 65 -19.03 -19.52 -9.83
C VAL A 65 -17.82 -18.60 -10.02
N PRO A 66 -16.76 -19.02 -10.74
CA PRO A 66 -15.62 -18.16 -11.01
C PRO A 66 -16.14 -16.98 -11.83
N GLY A 67 -16.27 -15.82 -11.18
CA GLY A 67 -16.55 -14.57 -11.87
C GLY A 67 -15.47 -14.37 -12.92
N GLY A 68 -15.87 -14.22 -14.18
CA GLY A 68 -14.96 -14.04 -15.30
C GLY A 68 -14.07 -12.81 -15.09
N PHE A 69 -12.81 -13.05 -14.73
CA PHE A 69 -11.72 -12.10 -14.91
C PHE A 69 -11.03 -12.47 -16.22
N GLY A 70 -10.88 -11.49 -17.11
CA GLY A 70 -10.69 -11.76 -18.53
C GLY A 70 -10.01 -10.64 -19.29
N SER A 71 -8.88 -10.15 -18.79
CA SER A 71 -7.79 -9.62 -19.62
C SER A 71 -6.50 -9.57 -18.80
N TYR A 72 -5.38 -9.84 -19.45
CA TYR A 72 -4.05 -9.66 -18.88
C TYR A 72 -3.53 -8.26 -19.25
N GLN A 73 -3.02 -7.50 -18.27
CA GLN A 73 -2.48 -6.17 -18.54
C GLN A 73 -1.10 -6.27 -19.23
N ASP A 74 -1.04 -5.89 -20.51
CA ASP A 74 0.18 -5.89 -21.32
C ASP A 74 0.99 -4.57 -21.22
N ASP A 75 0.32 -3.43 -21.00
CA ASP A 75 0.91 -2.09 -21.12
C ASP A 75 1.05 -1.32 -19.80
N SER A 76 2.24 -0.75 -19.64
CA SER A 76 2.59 0.25 -18.62
C SER A 76 3.42 1.31 -19.31
N GLU A 77 3.00 2.58 -19.24
CA GLU A 77 3.71 3.73 -19.81
C GLU A 77 5.18 3.88 -19.35
N PHE A 78 5.53 3.24 -18.24
CA PHE A 78 6.88 3.18 -17.67
C PHE A 78 7.84 2.18 -18.38
N ALA A 79 7.40 1.51 -19.46
CA ALA A 79 8.17 0.45 -20.12
C ALA A 79 9.44 0.92 -20.84
N GLY A 80 9.51 2.20 -21.26
CA GLY A 80 10.60 2.71 -22.09
C GLY A 80 11.72 3.46 -21.35
N THR A 81 11.55 3.76 -20.06
CA THR A 81 12.22 4.93 -19.42
C THR A 81 13.17 4.62 -18.26
N LEU A 82 13.40 3.35 -17.89
CA LEU A 82 14.48 2.98 -16.96
C LEU A 82 15.72 2.56 -17.75
N ASP A 83 16.88 3.04 -17.31
CA ASP A 83 18.15 2.42 -17.70
C ASP A 83 18.30 1.16 -16.85
N ASP A 84 18.59 0.07 -17.55
CA ASP A 84 18.95 -1.19 -16.95
C ASP A 84 20.26 -0.98 -16.20
N ILE A 85 20.15 -0.69 -14.92
CA ILE A 85 21.06 -1.09 -13.84
C ILE A 85 22.52 -0.70 -14.15
N PRO A 86 22.99 0.48 -13.73
CA PRO A 86 24.38 0.89 -13.97
C PRO A 86 25.34 -0.02 -13.20
N VAL A 87 26.33 -0.59 -13.88
CA VAL A 87 27.36 -1.42 -13.24
C VAL A 87 28.74 -0.98 -13.71
N THR A 88 29.69 -1.06 -12.79
CA THR A 88 31.13 -0.99 -13.06
C THR A 88 31.77 -2.12 -12.26
N LEU A 89 31.88 -3.30 -12.85
CA LEU A 89 32.62 -4.43 -12.30
C LEU A 89 33.76 -4.77 -13.29
N GLU A 90 34.77 -5.49 -12.84
CA GLU A 90 35.71 -6.12 -13.77
C GLU A 90 35.70 -7.59 -13.43
N VAL A 91 34.77 -8.33 -14.02
CA VAL A 91 34.67 -9.77 -13.86
C VAL A 91 34.65 -10.43 -15.23
N LYS A 92 35.69 -11.21 -15.53
CA LYS A 92 35.75 -12.01 -16.75
C LYS A 92 34.86 -13.24 -16.62
N LEU A 93 33.66 -13.17 -17.20
CA LEU A 93 32.89 -14.37 -17.54
C LEU A 93 33.64 -15.15 -18.62
N LEU A 94 33.80 -16.47 -18.44
CA LEU A 94 34.41 -17.35 -19.44
C LEU A 94 33.36 -17.64 -20.54
N ALA A 95 33.56 -17.11 -21.74
CA ALA A 95 32.66 -17.27 -22.89
C ALA A 95 33.03 -18.47 -23.80
N ARG A 96 32.02 -19.23 -24.23
CA ARG A 96 31.99 -20.19 -25.35
C ARG A 96 30.57 -20.16 -25.95
N PRO A 97 30.40 -20.24 -27.27
CA PRO A 97 29.09 -20.16 -27.89
C PRO A 97 28.17 -21.30 -27.43
N LEU A 98 26.92 -20.96 -27.16
CA LEU A 98 25.81 -21.89 -26.96
C LEU A 98 24.90 -21.76 -28.18
N ASP A 99 24.76 -22.84 -28.96
CA ASP A 99 23.91 -22.87 -30.16
C ASP A 99 22.44 -23.24 -29.83
N GLU A 100 22.03 -23.20 -28.55
CA GLU A 100 20.67 -23.62 -28.13
C GLU A 100 19.65 -22.47 -28.17
N GLU A 101 18.54 -22.73 -28.84
CA GLU A 101 17.38 -21.83 -28.91
C GLU A 101 16.47 -22.00 -27.68
N ILE A 102 16.18 -20.92 -26.96
CA ILE A 102 15.20 -20.91 -25.87
C ILE A 102 13.80 -20.89 -26.47
N SER A 103 13.27 -22.10 -26.67
CA SER A 103 11.87 -22.31 -27.03
C SER A 103 10.95 -22.11 -25.83
N TYR A 104 9.65 -21.97 -26.11
CA TYR A 104 8.61 -21.90 -25.07
C TYR A 104 8.71 -23.04 -24.06
N ASP A 105 8.91 -24.29 -24.53
CA ASP A 105 8.91 -25.46 -23.65
C ASP A 105 10.20 -25.55 -22.81
N VAL A 106 11.31 -25.00 -23.31
CA VAL A 106 12.54 -24.83 -22.51
C VAL A 106 12.31 -23.77 -21.43
N PHE A 107 11.79 -22.60 -21.81
CA PHE A 107 11.51 -21.51 -20.89
C PHE A 107 10.49 -21.90 -19.80
N TRP A 108 9.44 -22.63 -20.18
CA TRP A 108 8.44 -23.11 -19.25
C TRP A 108 9.02 -24.14 -18.27
N ARG A 109 9.84 -25.08 -18.74
CA ARG A 109 10.54 -26.02 -17.86
C ARG A 109 11.46 -25.33 -16.86
N LEU A 110 12.12 -24.24 -17.26
CA LEU A 110 12.92 -23.42 -16.36
C LEU A 110 12.05 -22.80 -15.26
N ILE A 111 10.91 -22.19 -15.62
CA ILE A 111 9.98 -21.62 -14.62
C ILE A 111 9.53 -22.68 -13.61
N LEU A 112 9.19 -23.88 -14.09
CA LEU A 112 8.63 -24.94 -13.24
C LEU A 112 9.65 -25.56 -12.26
N ASN A 113 10.93 -25.62 -12.64
CA ASN A 113 11.91 -26.46 -11.93
C ASN A 113 13.03 -25.68 -11.24
N GLU A 114 13.36 -24.47 -11.69
CA GLU A 114 14.49 -23.73 -11.15
C GLU A 114 14.17 -22.93 -9.90
N LYS A 115 15.21 -22.69 -9.09
CA LYS A 115 15.18 -21.79 -7.94
C LYS A 115 16.25 -20.73 -8.11
N VAL A 116 15.97 -19.53 -7.62
CA VAL A 116 16.91 -18.41 -7.68
C VAL A 116 17.13 -17.80 -6.30
N PRO A 117 18.36 -17.33 -6.00
CA PRO A 117 18.64 -16.58 -4.79
C PRO A 117 17.92 -15.22 -4.87
N VAL A 118 16.96 -15.02 -3.98
CA VAL A 118 16.25 -13.75 -3.86
C VAL A 118 16.33 -13.25 -2.43
N THR A 119 16.82 -12.02 -2.28
CA THR A 119 16.71 -11.30 -1.01
C THR A 119 15.47 -10.45 -1.01
N THR A 120 14.68 -10.56 0.04
CA THR A 120 13.40 -9.89 0.11
C THR A 120 13.26 -9.11 1.38
N SER A 121 12.74 -7.89 1.26
CA SER A 121 12.58 -7.01 2.41
C SER A 121 11.36 -6.12 2.27
N LEU A 122 10.56 -6.06 3.32
CA LEU A 122 9.59 -5.00 3.53
C LEU A 122 10.22 -3.93 4.42
N VAL A 123 10.26 -2.68 3.96
CA VAL A 123 10.71 -1.52 4.74
C VAL A 123 9.50 -0.66 5.07
N ALA A 124 9.07 -0.65 6.32
CA ALA A 124 7.99 0.19 6.82
C ALA A 124 8.57 1.51 7.36
N VAL A 125 8.30 2.60 6.65
CA VAL A 125 8.79 3.93 6.98
C VAL A 125 7.68 4.72 7.66
N MET A 126 7.78 4.84 8.98
CA MET A 126 6.81 5.50 9.87
C MET A 126 7.47 6.69 10.56
N GLY A 127 6.66 7.57 11.17
CA GLY A 127 7.21 8.66 11.95
C GLY A 127 6.18 9.66 12.40
N LEU A 128 6.63 10.57 13.26
CA LEU A 128 5.83 11.72 13.66
C LEU A 128 5.55 12.63 12.45
N PRO A 129 4.42 13.36 12.45
CA PRO A 129 4.01 14.20 11.33
C PRO A 129 5.12 15.16 10.92
N SER A 130 5.34 15.43 9.63
CA SER A 130 6.32 16.43 9.17
C SER A 130 7.76 16.26 9.70
N SER A 131 8.18 15.03 10.00
CA SER A 131 9.56 14.69 10.42
C SER A 131 10.60 14.69 9.29
N GLY A 132 10.23 15.06 8.06
CA GLY A 132 11.14 15.03 6.89
C GLY A 132 11.30 13.64 6.24
N LYS A 133 10.63 12.61 6.77
CA LYS A 133 10.68 11.21 6.31
C LYS A 133 10.65 11.02 4.79
N THR A 134 9.57 11.48 4.13
CA THR A 134 9.38 11.27 2.68
C THR A 134 10.46 11.98 1.86
N ALA A 135 10.87 13.19 2.27
CA ALA A 135 11.91 13.94 1.58
C ALA A 135 13.28 13.24 1.66
N VAL A 136 13.64 12.74 2.84
CA VAL A 136 14.87 11.97 3.06
C VAL A 136 14.85 10.67 2.22
N LEU A 137 13.72 9.95 2.23
CA LEU A 137 13.56 8.72 1.46
C LEU A 137 13.67 8.97 -0.05
N GLU A 138 12.90 9.92 -0.59
CA GLU A 138 12.93 10.24 -2.02
C GLU A 138 14.30 10.79 -2.45
N SER A 139 14.99 11.54 -1.58
CA SER A 139 16.35 12.04 -1.86
C SER A 139 17.34 10.89 -2.09
N ILE A 140 17.32 9.85 -1.25
CA ILE A 140 18.16 8.66 -1.46
C ILE A 140 17.78 7.94 -2.73
N LEU A 141 16.48 7.71 -2.96
CA LEU A 141 16.03 6.97 -4.14
C LEU A 141 16.44 7.71 -5.42
N ARG A 142 16.40 9.06 -5.45
CA ARG A 142 16.86 9.87 -6.58
C ARG A 142 18.32 9.69 -6.93
N GLN A 143 19.14 9.40 -5.94
CA GLN A 143 20.58 9.27 -6.13
C GLN A 143 20.99 7.83 -6.43
N LYS A 144 20.31 6.86 -5.79
CA LYS A 144 20.63 5.44 -5.90
C LYS A 144 20.01 4.81 -7.15
N VAL A 145 18.84 5.27 -7.57
CA VAL A 145 18.16 4.80 -8.78
C VAL A 145 18.53 5.68 -9.96
N LYS A 146 19.15 5.09 -10.98
CA LYS A 146 19.38 5.77 -12.27
C LYS A 146 18.22 5.52 -13.23
N VAL A 147 17.80 6.57 -13.93
CA VAL A 147 16.76 6.53 -14.97
C VAL A 147 17.39 6.86 -16.32
N LYS A 148 16.76 6.47 -17.43
CA LYS A 148 17.25 6.80 -18.79
C LYS A 148 17.34 8.31 -18.99
N ASP A 149 18.24 8.71 -19.87
CA ASP A 149 18.28 10.09 -20.36
C ASP A 149 16.90 10.52 -20.89
N GLY A 150 16.41 11.65 -20.40
CA GLY A 150 15.08 12.19 -20.72
C GLY A 150 13.91 11.62 -19.90
N ALA A 151 14.13 10.56 -19.11
CA ALA A 151 13.12 10.05 -18.18
C ALA A 151 13.00 10.93 -16.92
N LYS A 152 11.76 11.15 -16.47
CA LYS A 152 11.50 11.91 -15.24
C LYS A 152 11.31 10.96 -14.08
N ILE A 153 12.30 10.89 -13.18
CA ILE A 153 12.24 10.05 -11.97
C ILE A 153 11.02 10.38 -11.09
N ASP A 154 10.54 11.62 -11.11
CA ASP A 154 9.32 12.05 -10.41
C ASP A 154 8.09 11.21 -10.77
N HIS A 155 7.97 10.83 -12.04
CA HIS A 155 6.86 10.02 -12.52
C HIS A 155 6.78 8.66 -11.81
N TYR A 156 7.94 8.10 -11.44
CA TYR A 156 8.02 6.83 -10.71
C TYR A 156 7.59 6.97 -9.26
N PHE A 157 7.96 8.09 -8.62
CA PHE A 157 7.52 8.37 -7.26
C PHE A 157 6.00 8.56 -7.19
N GLU A 158 5.40 9.18 -8.20
CA GLU A 158 3.97 9.51 -8.24
C GLU A 158 3.04 8.30 -8.46
N ARG A 159 3.51 7.22 -9.12
CA ARG A 159 2.70 6.05 -9.53
C ARG A 159 1.85 5.42 -8.41
N LYS A 160 2.45 5.25 -7.23
CA LYS A 160 1.80 4.69 -6.04
C LYS A 160 1.99 5.65 -4.87
N LYS A 161 1.81 6.96 -5.11
CA LYS A 161 1.96 8.00 -4.09
C LYS A 161 0.62 8.39 -3.48
N ASN A 162 0.55 8.35 -2.16
CA ASN A 162 -0.48 9.03 -1.40
C ASN A 162 0.12 9.47 -0.07
N GLU A 163 0.61 10.72 -0.02
CA GLU A 163 1.29 11.27 1.16
C GLU A 163 0.40 11.33 2.42
N GLN A 164 -0.92 11.32 2.23
CA GLN A 164 -1.91 11.35 3.32
C GLN A 164 -2.42 9.95 3.69
N CYS A 165 -1.94 8.89 3.04
CA CYS A 165 -2.30 7.52 3.34
C CYS A 165 -1.06 6.64 3.21
N LEU A 166 -0.92 5.89 2.12
CA LEU A 166 0.21 5.00 1.91
C LEU A 166 0.81 5.25 0.54
N SER A 167 2.13 5.49 0.52
CA SER A 167 2.93 5.40 -0.71
C SER A 167 3.72 4.10 -0.72
N ILE A 168 3.82 3.43 -1.87
CA ILE A 168 4.62 2.20 -2.01
C ILE A 168 5.65 2.38 -3.13
N TYR A 169 6.93 2.28 -2.78
CA TYR A 169 8.03 2.21 -3.73
C TYR A 169 8.49 0.76 -3.86
N GLU A 170 8.19 0.15 -5.01
CA GLU A 170 8.61 -1.20 -5.36
C GLU A 170 9.99 -1.12 -6.02
N LEU A 171 11.01 -1.67 -5.37
CA LEU A 171 12.40 -1.60 -5.79
C LEU A 171 12.94 -3.00 -6.14
N CYS A 172 13.84 -3.02 -7.11
CA CYS A 172 14.65 -4.17 -7.47
C CYS A 172 16.12 -3.75 -7.39
N ALA A 173 16.95 -4.47 -6.65
CA ALA A 173 18.38 -4.25 -6.63
C ALA A 173 19.09 -5.52 -7.09
N LEU A 174 20.01 -5.39 -8.04
CA LEU A 174 20.85 -6.49 -8.48
C LEU A 174 22.23 -6.45 -7.84
N GLY A 175 22.81 -7.63 -7.67
CA GLY A 175 24.10 -7.82 -7.01
C GLY A 175 23.98 -8.54 -5.67
N SER A 176 25.13 -8.83 -5.07
CA SER A 176 25.21 -9.53 -3.79
C SER A 176 26.20 -8.90 -2.82
N SER A 177 26.10 -9.31 -1.56
CA SER A 177 27.05 -8.97 -0.50
C SER A 177 28.49 -9.37 -0.84
N ARG A 178 28.69 -10.38 -1.70
CA ARG A 178 30.02 -10.89 -2.07
C ARG A 178 30.89 -9.85 -2.75
N HIS A 179 30.30 -8.92 -3.49
CA HIS A 179 31.02 -7.88 -4.23
C HIS A 179 30.76 -6.47 -3.69
N ASN A 180 29.95 -6.34 -2.63
CA ASN A 180 29.55 -5.06 -2.03
C ASN A 180 28.99 -4.05 -3.06
N MET A 181 28.39 -4.54 -4.14
CA MET A 181 27.83 -3.73 -5.22
C MET A 181 26.36 -4.05 -5.39
N TYR A 182 25.54 -3.00 -5.33
CA TYR A 182 24.11 -3.07 -5.58
C TYR A 182 23.73 -2.00 -6.58
N ALA A 183 23.04 -2.41 -7.62
CA ALA A 183 22.50 -1.50 -8.60
C ALA A 183 20.97 -1.50 -8.50
N TRP A 184 20.43 -0.35 -8.10
CA TRP A 184 19.04 -0.18 -7.71
C TRP A 184 18.20 0.34 -8.88
N SER A 185 17.00 -0.20 -9.00
CA SER A 185 15.99 0.23 -9.97
C SER A 185 14.60 0.13 -9.36
N PHE A 186 13.62 0.82 -9.97
CA PHE A 186 12.22 0.55 -9.65
C PHE A 186 11.79 -0.78 -10.28
N ALA A 187 11.10 -1.62 -9.52
CA ALA A 187 10.51 -2.86 -10.00
C ALA A 187 9.20 -2.62 -10.78
N THR A 188 9.19 -1.65 -11.71
CA THR A 188 8.01 -1.37 -12.55
C THR A 188 7.70 -2.57 -13.45
N LYS A 189 6.49 -2.64 -14.02
CA LYS A 189 6.12 -3.65 -15.04
C LYS A 189 6.54 -5.09 -14.69
N ARG A 190 6.55 -5.50 -13.42
CA ARG A 190 6.96 -6.86 -12.98
C ARG A 190 8.44 -7.18 -13.27
N TYR A 191 9.32 -6.17 -13.34
CA TYR A 191 10.77 -6.33 -13.50
C TYR A 191 11.38 -7.28 -12.47
N GLY A 192 10.82 -7.35 -11.25
CA GLY A 192 11.23 -8.36 -10.28
C GLY A 192 11.12 -9.80 -10.80
N ALA A 193 10.07 -10.13 -11.57
CA ALA A 193 9.92 -11.44 -12.20
C ALA A 193 10.85 -11.61 -13.41
N ILE A 194 10.98 -10.57 -14.24
CA ILE A 194 11.89 -10.56 -15.40
C ILE A 194 13.33 -10.82 -14.94
N PHE A 195 13.85 -10.04 -14.00
CA PHE A 195 15.20 -10.19 -13.47
C PHE A 195 15.40 -11.53 -12.75
N SER A 196 14.40 -12.03 -12.03
CA SER A 196 14.49 -13.33 -11.36
C SER A 196 14.58 -14.48 -12.35
N ILE A 197 13.74 -14.48 -13.40
CA ILE A 197 13.78 -15.52 -14.44
C ILE A 197 15.07 -15.42 -15.26
N LEU A 198 15.51 -14.19 -15.56
CA LEU A 198 16.80 -13.96 -16.23
C LEU A 198 17.97 -14.45 -15.36
N CYS A 199 17.95 -14.22 -14.04
CA CYS A 199 18.91 -14.83 -13.11
C CYS A 199 18.93 -16.35 -13.22
N GLY A 200 17.77 -17.00 -13.28
CA GLY A 200 17.66 -18.44 -13.50
C GLY A 200 18.31 -18.89 -14.82
N LEU A 201 17.99 -18.20 -15.92
CA LEU A 201 18.57 -18.46 -17.24
C LEU A 201 20.10 -18.33 -17.21
N ILE A 202 20.61 -17.21 -16.69
CA ILE A 202 22.04 -16.93 -16.62
C ILE A 202 22.78 -17.95 -15.77
N ARG A 203 22.19 -18.41 -14.66
CA ARG A 203 22.81 -19.42 -13.79
C ARG A 203 22.83 -20.82 -14.41
N GLN A 204 21.79 -21.17 -15.16
CA GLN A 204 21.72 -22.44 -15.86
C GLN A 204 22.64 -22.46 -17.10
N TYR A 205 22.75 -21.32 -17.76
CA TYR A 205 23.55 -21.11 -18.96
C TYR A 205 24.61 -20.03 -18.69
N PRO A 206 25.65 -20.30 -17.86
CA PRO A 206 26.62 -19.30 -17.39
C PRO A 206 27.55 -18.73 -18.48
N ILE A 207 27.29 -19.10 -19.74
CA ILE A 207 28.13 -18.83 -20.89
C ILE A 207 27.26 -18.20 -21.98
N ILE A 208 27.07 -16.88 -21.92
CA ILE A 208 25.95 -16.18 -22.55
C ILE A 208 26.41 -15.34 -23.76
N SER A 209 27.18 -15.92 -24.68
CA SER A 209 27.61 -15.13 -25.85
C SER A 209 26.54 -15.00 -26.94
N ARG A 210 25.36 -15.63 -26.78
CA ARG A 210 24.12 -15.42 -27.57
C ARG A 210 23.01 -16.38 -27.11
N ILE A 211 21.96 -15.86 -26.46
CA ILE A 211 20.72 -16.61 -26.23
C ILE A 211 19.69 -16.17 -27.27
N VAL A 212 19.19 -17.11 -28.08
CA VAL A 212 18.14 -16.84 -29.07
C VAL A 212 16.80 -17.33 -28.54
N PHE A 213 15.83 -16.42 -28.39
CA PHE A 213 14.46 -16.77 -27.99
C PHE A 213 13.58 -17.03 -29.22
N LYS A 214 12.86 -18.16 -29.19
CA LYS A 214 11.83 -18.49 -30.18
C LYS A 214 10.46 -18.07 -29.70
N LEU A 215 10.08 -16.83 -30.00
CA LEU A 215 8.74 -16.34 -29.68
C LEU A 215 7.68 -17.07 -30.51
N ARG A 216 6.56 -17.43 -29.86
CA ARG A 216 5.40 -17.99 -30.55
C ARG A 216 4.62 -16.86 -31.20
N ASN A 217 4.44 -16.91 -32.52
CA ASN A 217 3.55 -16.00 -33.27
C ASN A 217 2.12 -16.55 -33.34
N ARG A 218 1.58 -17.06 -32.22
CA ARG A 218 0.21 -17.57 -32.14
C ARG A 218 -0.55 -16.82 -31.05
N LYS A 219 -1.87 -16.69 -31.21
CA LYS A 219 -2.72 -16.09 -30.18
C LYS A 219 -2.60 -16.94 -28.89
N PRO A 220 -2.48 -16.32 -27.71
CA PRO A 220 -2.39 -17.07 -26.46
C PRO A 220 -3.63 -17.91 -26.21
N ASP A 221 -3.43 -19.15 -25.75
CA ASP A 221 -4.51 -20.10 -25.50
C ASP A 221 -5.14 -19.94 -24.10
N SER A 222 -4.45 -19.22 -23.20
CA SER A 222 -4.90 -18.94 -21.83
C SER A 222 -4.20 -17.71 -21.26
N VAL A 223 -4.67 -17.23 -20.10
CA VAL A 223 -4.02 -16.13 -19.37
C VAL A 223 -2.60 -16.50 -18.91
N ILE A 224 -2.35 -17.77 -18.57
CA ILE A 224 -1.00 -18.26 -18.26
C ILE A 224 -0.12 -18.19 -19.50
N ASP A 225 -0.60 -18.70 -20.64
CA ASP A 225 0.15 -18.69 -21.88
C ASP A 225 0.47 -17.26 -22.32
N GLN A 226 -0.48 -16.34 -22.17
CA GLN A 226 -0.27 -14.91 -22.41
C GLN A 226 0.83 -14.35 -21.50
N HIS A 227 0.83 -14.70 -20.21
CA HIS A 227 1.86 -14.26 -19.27
C HIS A 227 3.24 -14.82 -19.61
N VAL A 228 3.33 -16.10 -20.01
CA VAL A 228 4.59 -16.72 -20.44
C VAL A 228 5.15 -16.02 -21.67
N GLN A 229 4.33 -15.85 -22.71
CA GLN A 229 4.75 -15.19 -23.94
C GLN A 229 5.20 -13.75 -23.69
N TRP A 230 4.47 -13.03 -22.83
CA TRP A 230 4.83 -11.68 -22.40
C TRP A 230 6.18 -11.66 -21.66
N LEU A 231 6.40 -12.56 -20.70
CA LEU A 231 7.68 -12.64 -19.98
C LEU A 231 8.84 -12.99 -20.93
N MET A 232 8.66 -13.95 -21.83
CA MET A 232 9.68 -14.30 -22.83
C MET A 232 10.05 -13.10 -23.70
N ALA A 233 9.07 -12.35 -24.20
CA ALA A 233 9.32 -11.19 -25.04
C ALA A 233 10.08 -10.08 -24.30
N ASN A 234 9.68 -9.75 -23.06
CA ASN A 234 10.35 -8.71 -22.28
C ASN A 234 11.74 -9.15 -21.80
N ILE A 235 11.93 -10.42 -21.45
CA ILE A 235 13.26 -10.96 -21.10
C ILE A 235 14.18 -10.94 -22.33
N GLN A 236 13.70 -11.33 -23.52
CA GLN A 236 14.49 -11.25 -24.75
C GLN A 236 14.92 -9.81 -25.05
N ASP A 237 13.99 -8.85 -24.97
CA ASP A 237 14.27 -7.44 -25.21
C ASP A 237 15.30 -6.88 -24.22
N LEU A 238 15.13 -7.19 -22.92
CA LEU A 238 16.08 -6.82 -21.88
C LEU A 238 17.45 -7.46 -22.14
N PHE A 239 17.48 -8.77 -22.42
CA PHE A 239 18.70 -9.52 -22.61
C PHE A 239 19.54 -8.96 -23.78
N LYS A 240 18.91 -8.67 -24.93
CA LYS A 240 19.59 -8.03 -26.08
C LYS A 240 20.24 -6.68 -25.76
N LYS A 241 19.75 -5.96 -24.76
CA LYS A 241 20.32 -4.67 -24.34
C LYS A 241 21.54 -4.82 -23.43
N ILE A 242 21.73 -5.98 -22.82
CA ILE A 242 22.76 -6.22 -21.80
C ILE A 242 23.67 -7.41 -22.13
N GLU A 243 23.48 -8.09 -23.27
CA GLU A 243 24.22 -9.33 -23.62
C GLU A 243 25.74 -9.11 -23.74
N ASP A 244 26.16 -7.90 -24.10
CA ASP A 244 27.57 -7.52 -24.21
C ASP A 244 28.13 -6.87 -22.92
N ASP A 245 27.32 -6.74 -21.85
CA ASP A 245 27.69 -6.11 -20.58
C ASP A 245 27.97 -7.17 -19.51
N SER A 246 29.23 -7.62 -19.43
CA SER A 246 29.66 -8.68 -18.51
C SER A 246 29.35 -8.37 -17.04
N ASP A 247 29.35 -7.09 -16.69
CA ASP A 247 29.20 -6.62 -15.32
C ASP A 247 27.74 -6.74 -14.88
N LYS A 248 26.81 -6.30 -15.72
CA LYS A 248 25.37 -6.47 -15.51
C LYS A 248 24.99 -7.94 -15.42
N LEU A 249 25.51 -8.77 -16.33
CA LEU A 249 25.23 -10.20 -16.33
C LEU A 249 25.73 -10.88 -15.05
N THR A 250 26.90 -10.48 -14.55
CA THR A 250 27.45 -10.97 -13.27
C THR A 250 26.56 -10.59 -12.09
N LEU A 251 26.11 -9.33 -11.99
CA LEU A 251 25.19 -8.93 -10.92
C LEU A 251 23.86 -9.70 -10.96
N ILE A 252 23.30 -9.93 -12.15
CA ILE A 252 22.07 -10.73 -12.31
C ILE A 252 22.31 -12.18 -11.86
N GLN A 253 23.45 -12.78 -12.22
CA GLN A 253 23.79 -14.16 -11.87
C GLN A 253 23.87 -14.39 -10.35
N GLU A 254 24.35 -13.39 -9.62
CA GLU A 254 24.55 -13.46 -8.18
C GLU A 254 23.24 -13.51 -7.40
N GLY A 255 22.21 -12.80 -7.88
CA GLY A 255 20.88 -12.81 -7.29
C GLY A 255 20.11 -11.53 -7.48
N VAL A 256 18.88 -11.54 -6.97
CA VAL A 256 17.93 -10.42 -7.11
C VAL A 256 17.43 -10.00 -5.75
N SER A 257 17.37 -8.71 -5.49
CA SER A 257 16.79 -8.15 -4.27
C SER A 257 15.46 -7.50 -4.59
N LEU A 258 14.38 -7.97 -3.97
CA LEU A 258 13.04 -7.40 -4.11
C LEU A 258 12.68 -6.66 -2.83
N ILE A 259 12.57 -5.33 -2.91
CA ILE A 259 12.38 -4.49 -1.73
C ILE A 259 11.12 -3.66 -1.91
N ASN A 260 10.16 -3.82 -1.00
CA ASN A 260 8.98 -2.96 -0.94
C ASN A 260 9.18 -1.94 0.17
N VAL A 261 9.15 -0.65 -0.18
CA VAL A 261 9.21 0.43 0.79
C VAL A 261 7.81 1.03 0.94
N MET A 262 7.24 0.89 2.14
CA MET A 262 5.95 1.45 2.51
C MET A 262 6.17 2.77 3.27
N ASP A 263 5.93 3.89 2.59
CA ASP A 263 6.00 5.21 3.18
C ASP A 263 4.64 5.61 3.77
N VAL A 264 4.54 5.56 5.10
CA VAL A 264 3.29 5.69 5.84
C VAL A 264 2.99 7.17 6.10
N GLY A 265 1.87 7.64 5.60
CA GLY A 265 1.32 8.97 5.85
C GLY A 265 0.46 9.04 7.11
N VAL A 266 0.05 10.25 7.47
CA VAL A 266 -0.84 10.48 8.63
C VAL A 266 -2.28 10.14 8.22
N ASN A 267 -2.80 9.02 8.71
CA ASN A 267 -4.12 8.52 8.31
C ASN A 267 -4.77 7.65 9.41
N LYS A 268 -5.99 7.97 9.83
CA LYS A 268 -6.66 7.27 10.94
C LYS A 268 -6.93 5.80 10.67
N ALA A 269 -7.27 5.43 9.44
CA ALA A 269 -7.59 4.04 9.10
C ALA A 269 -6.33 3.22 8.83
N LEU A 270 -5.29 3.86 8.26
CA LEU A 270 -4.06 3.15 7.92
C LEU A 270 -3.31 2.66 9.15
N TYR A 271 -3.28 3.40 10.27
CA TYR A 271 -2.52 2.97 11.45
C TYR A 271 -3.02 1.64 12.05
N ASP A 272 -4.34 1.45 12.11
CA ASP A 272 -4.95 0.20 12.58
C ASP A 272 -4.68 -0.94 11.59
N PHE A 273 -4.88 -0.69 10.29
CA PHE A 273 -4.60 -1.68 9.25
C PHE A 273 -3.11 -2.07 9.20
N LEU A 274 -2.21 -1.09 9.35
CA LEU A 274 -0.77 -1.30 9.33
C LEU A 274 -0.31 -2.18 10.49
N SER A 275 -0.89 -1.99 11.67
CA SER A 275 -0.60 -2.84 12.83
C SER A 275 -0.89 -4.30 12.53
N MET A 276 -2.04 -4.56 11.89
CA MET A 276 -2.47 -5.90 11.51
C MET A 276 -1.63 -6.51 10.38
N MET A 277 -1.29 -5.68 9.39
CA MET A 277 -0.45 -6.10 8.28
C MET A 277 0.96 -6.45 8.78
N LEU A 278 1.61 -5.58 9.58
CA LEU A 278 2.96 -5.83 10.07
C LEU A 278 3.04 -7.00 11.06
N LEU A 279 1.97 -7.30 11.80
CA LEU A 279 1.87 -8.54 12.60
C LEU A 279 1.83 -9.80 11.71
N SER A 280 1.35 -9.68 10.48
CA SER A 280 1.30 -10.79 9.52
C SER A 280 2.57 -10.88 8.67
N CYS A 281 3.37 -9.82 8.61
CA CYS A 281 4.65 -9.78 7.90
C CYS A 281 5.81 -10.12 8.86
N GLY A 282 6.26 -11.38 8.88
CA GLY A 282 7.30 -11.83 9.80
C GLY A 282 8.70 -11.26 9.55
N ARG A 283 8.94 -10.62 8.39
CA ARG A 283 10.28 -10.16 7.99
C ARG A 283 10.26 -8.73 7.45
N HIS A 284 10.23 -7.75 8.35
CA HIS A 284 10.19 -6.33 7.99
C HIS A 284 11.22 -5.49 8.75
N ILE A 285 11.66 -4.40 8.11
CA ILE A 285 12.52 -3.36 8.69
C ILE A 285 11.64 -2.16 9.01
N ARG A 286 11.65 -1.71 10.26
CA ARG A 286 10.92 -0.49 10.68
C ARG A 286 11.87 0.67 10.81
N LEU A 287 11.47 1.78 10.22
CA LEU A 287 12.13 3.07 10.37
C LEU A 287 11.15 4.01 11.06
N ALA A 288 11.55 4.61 12.17
CA ALA A 288 10.72 5.52 12.96
C ALA A 288 11.35 6.91 12.99
N PHE A 289 10.76 7.85 12.26
CA PHE A 289 11.26 9.21 12.11
C PHE A 289 10.67 10.18 13.14
N PHE A 290 11.51 11.06 13.68
CA PHE A 290 11.11 12.23 14.46
C PHE A 290 12.06 13.41 14.22
N SER A 291 11.58 14.63 14.43
CA SER A 291 12.41 15.84 14.33
C SER A 291 13.06 16.16 15.67
N LEU A 292 14.38 16.22 15.74
CA LEU A 292 15.10 16.66 16.95
C LEU A 292 14.75 18.11 17.33
N ASN A 293 14.64 19.00 16.34
CA ASN A 293 14.35 20.40 16.61
C ASN A 293 12.93 20.60 17.19
N ARG A 294 11.94 19.86 16.68
CA ARG A 294 10.52 20.06 17.05
C ARG A 294 10.03 19.06 18.09
N ASP A 295 10.30 17.79 17.89
CA ASP A 295 9.76 16.71 18.73
C ASP A 295 10.61 16.46 19.97
N GLY A 296 11.93 16.63 19.86
CA GLY A 296 12.88 16.40 20.95
C GLY A 296 12.54 17.16 22.24
N PRO A 297 12.35 18.51 22.21
CA PRO A 297 11.98 19.26 23.41
C PRO A 297 10.57 18.95 23.97
N ASN A 298 9.71 18.31 23.17
CA ASN A 298 8.27 18.22 23.41
C ASN A 298 7.77 16.75 23.40
N LEU A 299 8.63 15.80 23.79
CA LEU A 299 8.34 14.36 23.75
C LEU A 299 7.11 13.97 24.58
N GLY A 300 6.91 14.63 25.72
CA GLY A 300 5.74 14.45 26.60
C GLY A 300 4.43 15.02 26.06
N GLU A 301 4.48 15.91 25.06
CA GLU A 301 3.31 16.58 24.51
C GLU A 301 2.72 15.85 23.30
N LYS A 302 1.53 16.27 22.86
CA LYS A 302 0.85 15.71 21.68
C LYS A 302 1.52 16.20 20.38
N PRO A 303 1.62 15.35 19.34
CA PRO A 303 2.17 15.75 18.04
C PRO A 303 1.45 16.95 17.42
N ASP A 304 2.22 17.89 16.87
CA ASP A 304 1.66 18.99 16.09
C ASP A 304 1.27 18.52 14.69
N LEU A 305 0.04 18.80 14.30
CA LEU A 305 -0.46 18.61 12.95
C LEU A 305 -0.71 19.99 12.33
N PRO A 306 0.25 20.57 11.58
CA PRO A 306 0.08 21.89 10.97
C PRO A 306 -1.19 21.96 10.11
N SER A 307 -2.02 22.96 10.40
CA SER A 307 -3.40 23.08 9.92
C SER A 307 -3.56 23.14 8.40
N GLN A 308 -2.59 23.68 7.67
CA GLN A 308 -2.72 23.76 6.21
C GLN A 308 -2.54 22.38 5.52
N ARG A 309 -1.62 21.53 6.01
CA ARG A 309 -1.35 20.21 5.39
C ARG A 309 -2.36 19.14 5.82
N TYR A 310 -2.85 19.22 7.05
CA TYR A 310 -3.69 18.19 7.67
C TYR A 310 -5.14 18.64 7.92
N GLY A 311 -5.40 19.94 7.99
CA GLY A 311 -6.71 20.50 8.34
C GLY A 311 -7.78 20.35 7.25
N GLU A 312 -7.40 20.25 5.97
CA GLU A 312 -8.36 20.03 4.87
C GLU A 312 -9.15 18.72 5.07
N ARG A 313 -8.49 17.67 5.58
CA ARG A 313 -9.08 16.38 5.92
C ARG A 313 -9.51 16.27 7.38
N ARG A 314 -9.32 17.33 8.16
CA ARG A 314 -9.47 17.36 9.62
C ARG A 314 -8.55 16.37 10.34
N ASP A 315 -7.44 15.97 9.73
CA ASP A 315 -6.50 15.04 10.36
C ASP A 315 -5.89 15.61 11.64
N ASP A 316 -5.78 16.94 11.72
CA ASP A 316 -5.37 17.70 12.90
C ASP A 316 -6.23 17.45 14.14
N VAL A 317 -7.51 17.08 13.99
CA VAL A 317 -8.39 16.68 15.09
C VAL A 317 -8.66 15.18 15.16
N LEU A 318 -8.40 14.44 14.08
CA LEU A 318 -8.76 13.02 13.94
C LEU A 318 -7.62 12.05 14.24
N VAL A 319 -6.38 12.42 13.93
CA VAL A 319 -5.24 11.50 13.90
C VAL A 319 -4.21 11.95 14.92
N MET A 320 -3.60 11.00 15.62
CA MET A 320 -2.45 11.26 16.48
C MET A 320 -2.66 12.29 17.62
N GLN A 321 -3.90 12.68 17.96
CA GLN A 321 -4.20 13.71 18.99
C GLN A 321 -4.44 13.16 20.41
N GLN A 322 -4.42 11.84 20.60
CA GLN A 322 -4.80 11.25 21.88
C GLN A 322 -3.62 10.96 22.82
N ARG A 323 -2.41 10.87 22.27
CA ARG A 323 -1.22 10.39 23.00
C ARG A 323 -0.04 11.32 22.76
N SER A 324 0.99 11.22 23.60
CA SER A 324 2.21 12.00 23.45
C SER A 324 3.05 11.55 22.24
N ARG A 325 3.94 12.41 21.75
CA ARG A 325 4.94 12.11 20.72
C ARG A 325 5.73 10.86 21.08
N LEU A 326 6.22 10.79 22.31
CA LEU A 326 6.91 9.63 22.85
C LEU A 326 6.07 8.35 22.74
N THR A 327 4.78 8.41 23.10
CA THR A 327 3.92 7.23 23.04
C THR A 327 3.75 6.72 21.61
N TYR A 328 3.66 7.61 20.61
CA TYR A 328 3.64 7.19 19.21
C TYR A 328 4.98 6.64 18.75
N LEU A 329 6.11 7.22 19.18
CA LEU A 329 7.43 6.67 18.85
C LEU A 329 7.60 5.25 19.38
N LEU A 330 7.19 5.00 20.62
CA LEU A 330 7.20 3.65 21.19
C LEU A 330 6.22 2.72 20.47
N HIS A 331 5.06 3.21 20.04
CA HIS A 331 4.14 2.44 19.21
C HIS A 331 4.76 2.06 17.85
N PHE A 332 5.40 3.00 17.14
CA PHE A 332 6.10 2.69 15.89
C PHE A 332 7.29 1.75 16.08
N ALA A 333 7.92 1.77 17.25
CA ALA A 333 9.00 0.84 17.58
C ALA A 333 8.52 -0.58 17.83
N THR A 334 7.27 -0.75 18.26
CA THR A 334 6.70 -2.02 18.72
C THR A 334 5.68 -2.63 17.75
N VAL A 335 5.14 -1.84 16.81
CA VAL A 335 4.11 -2.28 15.88
C VAL A 335 4.58 -3.47 15.04
N GLY A 336 3.79 -4.54 15.00
CA GLY A 336 4.16 -5.77 14.29
C GLY A 336 5.02 -6.76 15.08
N TYR A 337 5.36 -6.49 16.35
CA TYR A 337 6.01 -7.49 17.22
C TYR A 337 4.99 -8.29 18.04
N THR A 338 5.31 -9.56 18.27
CA THR A 338 4.60 -10.46 19.19
C THR A 338 5.43 -10.73 20.45
N THR A 339 4.80 -11.28 21.48
CA THR A 339 5.50 -11.70 22.71
C THR A 339 6.47 -12.86 22.50
N LYS A 340 6.37 -13.60 21.38
CA LYS A 340 7.33 -14.68 21.04
C LYS A 340 8.68 -14.12 20.56
N ASP A 341 8.68 -12.88 20.11
CA ASP A 341 9.83 -12.15 19.56
C ASP A 341 10.76 -11.62 20.68
N GLN A 342 10.48 -11.99 21.93
CA GLN A 342 11.22 -11.58 23.13
C GLN A 342 12.52 -12.38 23.37
N HIS A 343 12.77 -13.46 22.63
CA HIS A 343 13.97 -14.29 22.77
C HIS A 343 15.08 -13.99 21.74
N GLU A 344 16.33 -14.24 22.13
CA GLU A 344 17.60 -13.60 21.71
C GLU A 344 17.90 -13.46 20.20
N GLN A 345 17.26 -14.19 19.30
CA GLN A 345 17.53 -14.13 17.85
C GLN A 345 16.95 -12.89 17.15
N GLU A 346 15.98 -12.17 17.74
CA GLU A 346 15.28 -11.06 17.04
C GLU A 346 15.70 -9.64 17.45
N THR A 347 16.75 -9.52 18.27
CA THR A 347 17.35 -8.22 18.58
C THR A 347 17.94 -7.50 17.35
N GLU A 348 18.10 -8.21 16.23
CA GLU A 348 18.54 -7.71 14.92
C GLU A 348 17.41 -7.11 14.08
N ASN A 349 16.14 -7.34 14.44
CA ASN A 349 14.97 -6.72 13.83
C ASN A 349 14.55 -5.39 14.48
N ALA A 350 15.33 -4.93 15.46
CA ALA A 350 15.09 -3.69 16.20
C ALA A 350 14.82 -2.50 15.25
N THR A 351 13.83 -1.70 15.62
CA THR A 351 13.44 -0.50 14.90
C THR A 351 14.62 0.46 14.84
N VAL A 352 14.81 1.07 13.67
CA VAL A 352 15.80 2.11 13.45
C VAL A 352 15.14 3.45 13.76
N MET A 353 15.55 4.07 14.86
CA MET A 353 15.12 5.41 15.23
C MET A 353 15.91 6.43 14.41
N ILE A 354 15.20 7.29 13.70
CA ILE A 354 15.80 8.28 12.81
C ILE A 354 15.42 9.68 13.26
N ALA A 355 16.43 10.40 13.72
CA ALA A 355 16.32 11.71 14.29
C ALA A 355 16.74 12.75 13.24
N THR A 356 15.78 13.49 12.69
CA THR A 356 16.05 14.50 11.68
C THR A 356 16.31 15.85 12.33
N ARG A 357 17.26 16.61 11.79
CA ARG A 357 17.55 17.97 12.22
C ARG A 357 17.68 18.92 11.04
N LYS A 358 17.43 20.21 11.28
CA LYS A 358 17.78 21.30 10.38
C LYS A 358 18.92 22.12 10.98
N SER A 359 19.87 22.51 10.14
CA SER A 359 20.97 23.39 10.52
C SER A 359 20.69 24.86 10.14
N PRO A 360 21.09 25.85 10.98
CA PRO A 360 21.77 25.70 12.26
C PRO A 360 20.80 25.33 13.40
N ALA A 361 21.28 24.52 14.35
CA ALA A 361 20.52 24.19 15.54
C ALA A 361 20.18 25.46 16.34
N THR A 362 18.91 25.65 16.67
CA THR A 362 18.51 26.68 17.63
C THR A 362 19.03 26.29 19.01
N GLY A 363 19.34 27.27 19.88
CA GLY A 363 19.88 27.01 21.23
C GLY A 363 18.99 26.16 22.15
N SER A 364 17.75 25.87 21.75
CA SER A 364 16.79 24.98 22.41
C SER A 364 16.70 23.57 21.82
N THR A 365 17.46 23.25 20.76
CA THR A 365 17.45 21.90 20.15
C THR A 365 18.24 20.95 21.06
N PRO A 366 17.64 19.89 21.61
CA PRO A 366 18.36 18.92 22.43
C PRO A 366 19.38 18.16 21.58
N SER A 367 20.42 17.65 22.24
CA SER A 367 21.31 16.67 21.61
C SER A 367 20.56 15.37 21.34
N LEU A 368 21.05 14.55 20.41
CA LEU A 368 20.51 13.20 20.21
C LEU A 368 20.53 12.42 21.52
N ASP A 369 21.62 12.53 22.29
CA ASP A 369 21.80 11.76 23.52
C ASP A 369 20.74 12.10 24.57
N GLN A 370 20.38 13.38 24.71
CA GLN A 370 19.31 13.81 25.61
C GLN A 370 17.95 13.22 25.21
N ALA A 371 17.56 13.36 23.94
CA ALA A 371 16.29 12.81 23.46
C ALA A 371 16.27 11.28 23.53
N LYS A 372 17.40 10.64 23.23
CA LYS A 372 17.57 9.19 23.29
C LYS A 372 17.45 8.68 24.73
N GLU A 373 18.04 9.37 25.70
CA GLU A 373 17.98 9.00 27.12
C GLU A 373 16.52 8.98 27.61
N GLU A 374 15.76 10.04 27.34
CA GLU A 374 14.34 10.13 27.72
C GLU A 374 13.49 9.05 27.04
N ILE A 375 13.68 8.83 25.74
CA ILE A 375 12.94 7.80 24.99
C ILE A 375 13.27 6.40 25.54
N ILE A 376 14.55 6.10 25.80
CA ILE A 376 14.98 4.80 26.31
C ILE A 376 14.50 4.58 27.74
N GLU A 377 14.54 5.59 28.61
CA GLU A 377 14.04 5.49 29.98
C GLU A 377 12.56 5.07 29.99
N GLN A 378 11.76 5.69 29.12
CA GLN A 378 10.34 5.39 28.97
C GLN A 378 10.08 4.07 28.25
N ALA A 379 10.99 3.64 27.37
CA ALA A 379 10.93 2.31 26.78
C ALA A 379 11.22 1.22 27.83
N ARG A 380 12.21 1.42 28.71
CA ARG A 380 12.56 0.49 29.80
C ARG A 380 11.40 0.34 30.79
N SER A 381 10.75 1.44 31.17
CA SER A 381 9.60 1.38 32.08
C SER A 381 8.41 0.57 31.52
N ARG A 382 8.38 0.39 30.20
CA ARG A 382 7.38 -0.41 29.47
C ARG A 382 7.90 -1.76 28.98
N GLY A 383 9.17 -2.10 29.23
CA GLY A 383 9.80 -3.36 28.78
C GLY A 383 9.93 -3.50 27.25
N VAL A 384 10.16 -2.39 26.54
CA VAL A 384 10.24 -2.34 25.07
C VAL A 384 11.54 -1.71 24.55
N ASP A 385 12.51 -1.45 25.42
CA ASP A 385 13.79 -0.83 25.06
C ASP A 385 14.67 -1.72 24.17
N GLN A 386 14.46 -3.04 24.21
CA GLN A 386 15.12 -3.98 23.31
C GLN A 386 14.88 -3.69 21.82
N PHE A 387 13.79 -2.99 21.47
CA PHE A 387 13.45 -2.63 20.10
C PHE A 387 14.11 -1.32 19.64
N LEU A 388 14.83 -0.61 20.52
CA LEU A 388 15.40 0.72 20.28
C LEU A 388 16.93 0.73 20.31
N LYS A 389 17.56 -0.26 19.66
CA LYS A 389 19.03 -0.40 19.64
C LYS A 389 19.71 0.48 18.59
N ASN A 390 19.01 0.80 17.51
CA ASN A 390 19.58 1.45 16.33
C ASN A 390 19.11 2.91 16.22
N TRP A 391 20.06 3.85 16.10
CA TRP A 391 19.79 5.29 16.06
C TRP A 391 20.62 5.97 14.97
N ILE A 392 19.97 6.78 14.13
CA ILE A 392 20.59 7.58 13.06
C ILE A 392 20.21 9.04 13.26
N VAL A 393 21.16 9.96 13.07
CA VAL A 393 20.90 11.39 12.98
C VAL A 393 21.13 11.84 11.56
N ILE A 394 20.20 12.61 11.01
CA ILE A 394 20.26 13.12 9.64
C ILE A 394 20.04 14.62 9.67
N ASP A 395 20.96 15.36 9.07
CA ASP A 395 20.68 16.74 8.68
C ASP A 395 19.94 16.74 7.35
N ILE A 396 18.68 17.20 7.36
CA ILE A 396 17.82 17.13 6.17
C ILE A 396 18.16 18.18 5.12
N ASP A 397 18.95 19.18 5.48
CA ASP A 397 19.41 20.23 4.57
C ASP A 397 20.81 19.91 4.00
N ASP A 398 21.47 18.84 4.49
CA ASP A 398 22.76 18.35 4.00
C ASP A 398 22.62 17.02 3.25
N ASN A 399 22.72 17.10 1.91
CA ASN A 399 22.71 15.92 1.06
C ASN A 399 23.83 14.94 1.41
N GLN A 400 25.01 15.38 1.87
CA GLN A 400 26.06 14.43 2.27
C GLN A 400 25.66 13.66 3.53
N SER A 401 25.04 14.31 4.52
CA SER A 401 24.47 13.65 5.69
C SER A 401 23.41 12.62 5.30
N ILE A 402 22.46 12.97 4.43
CA ILE A 402 21.43 12.02 3.94
C ILE A 402 22.09 10.80 3.31
N ASN A 403 23.11 11.01 2.47
CA ASN A 403 23.70 9.94 1.67
C ASN A 403 24.56 9.00 2.49
N LYS A 404 25.41 9.59 3.33
CA LYS A 404 26.37 8.86 4.14
C LYS A 404 25.69 8.22 5.35
N GLU A 405 24.92 8.98 6.12
CA GLU A 405 24.39 8.51 7.40
C GLU A 405 23.13 7.66 7.24
N PHE A 406 22.27 7.98 6.26
CA PHE A 406 21.05 7.21 6.02
C PHE A 406 21.21 6.24 4.85
N GLY A 407 21.75 6.68 3.71
CA GLY A 407 21.95 5.82 2.54
C GLY A 407 22.84 4.62 2.78
N GLN A 408 24.07 4.82 3.26
CA GLN A 408 24.98 3.70 3.52
C GLN A 408 24.47 2.82 4.65
N ARG A 409 23.93 3.40 5.72
CA ARG A 409 23.45 2.64 6.87
C ARG A 409 22.19 1.82 6.56
N MET A 410 21.30 2.33 5.73
CA MET A 410 20.17 1.55 5.20
C MET A 410 20.65 0.41 4.31
N GLU A 411 21.62 0.66 3.43
CA GLU A 411 22.25 -0.39 2.65
C GLU A 411 22.91 -1.44 3.55
N ASP A 412 23.62 -1.03 4.59
CA ASP A 412 24.28 -1.95 5.53
C ASP A 412 23.28 -2.75 6.36
N ILE A 413 22.15 -2.15 6.78
CA ILE A 413 21.07 -2.88 7.45
C ILE A 413 20.45 -3.90 6.48
N ILE A 414 20.20 -3.50 5.24
CA ILE A 414 19.68 -4.39 4.21
C ILE A 414 20.69 -5.50 3.88
N LYS A 415 22.00 -5.19 3.82
CA LYS A 415 23.13 -6.11 3.57
C LYS A 415 23.36 -7.10 4.71
N ASN A 416 23.39 -6.63 5.95
CA ASN A 416 23.58 -7.49 7.13
C ASN A 416 22.38 -8.43 7.27
N LYS A 417 21.17 -7.93 6.98
CA LYS A 417 19.99 -8.79 6.88
C LYS A 417 19.97 -9.64 5.60
N TYR A 418 20.72 -9.28 4.57
CA TYR A 418 20.79 -9.98 3.28
C TYR A 418 21.25 -11.42 3.43
N GLU A 419 22.27 -11.68 4.25
CA GLU A 419 22.79 -13.03 4.49
C GLU A 419 21.75 -13.94 5.17
N GLN A 420 20.84 -13.35 5.96
CA GLN A 420 19.77 -14.07 6.66
C GLN A 420 18.47 -14.15 5.85
N LEU A 421 18.20 -13.15 5.01
CA LEU A 421 16.96 -12.98 4.26
C LEU A 421 17.03 -13.50 2.82
N THR A 422 18.22 -13.86 2.32
CA THR A 422 18.34 -14.53 1.01
C THR A 422 17.70 -15.90 1.09
N ILE A 423 16.68 -16.13 0.28
CA ILE A 423 16.01 -17.43 0.17
C ILE A 423 16.11 -17.96 -1.26
N GLN A 424 16.11 -19.28 -1.41
CA GLN A 424 16.03 -19.93 -2.72
C GLN A 424 14.56 -20.03 -3.14
N LEU A 425 14.09 -19.04 -3.89
CA LEU A 425 12.71 -18.98 -4.36
C LEU A 425 12.51 -19.80 -5.64
N PRO A 426 11.51 -20.70 -5.69
CA PRO A 426 11.09 -21.32 -6.94
C PRO A 426 10.64 -20.27 -7.96
N LEU A 427 11.10 -20.37 -9.20
CA LEU A 427 10.70 -19.43 -10.25
C LEU A 427 9.18 -19.48 -10.52
N ARG A 428 8.55 -20.64 -10.39
CA ARG A 428 7.09 -20.79 -10.46
C ARG A 428 6.34 -19.96 -9.43
N TRP A 429 6.92 -19.70 -8.26
CA TRP A 429 6.33 -18.80 -7.26
C TRP A 429 6.39 -17.36 -7.73
N ILE A 430 7.54 -16.92 -8.23
CA ILE A 430 7.73 -15.56 -8.75
C ILE A 430 6.82 -15.33 -9.97
N PHE A 431 6.70 -16.34 -10.84
CA PHE A 431 5.76 -16.36 -11.96
C PHE A 431 4.31 -16.24 -11.47
N LEU A 432 3.88 -17.06 -10.50
CA LEU A 432 2.52 -17.00 -9.96
C LEU A 432 2.20 -15.65 -9.34
N ARG A 433 3.11 -15.09 -8.53
CA ARG A 433 2.93 -13.74 -7.96
C ARG A 433 2.80 -12.71 -9.06
N SER A 434 3.70 -12.73 -10.04
CA SER A 434 3.66 -11.84 -11.19
C SER A 434 2.31 -11.95 -11.91
N LEU A 435 1.86 -13.16 -12.20
CA LEU A 435 0.57 -13.43 -12.84
C LEU A 435 -0.60 -12.88 -12.05
N VAL A 436 -0.69 -13.20 -10.76
CA VAL A 436 -1.81 -12.83 -9.89
C VAL A 436 -1.97 -11.31 -9.78
N VAL A 437 -0.87 -10.56 -9.65
CA VAL A 437 -0.92 -9.08 -9.61
C VAL A 437 -1.18 -8.44 -10.98
N SER A 438 -1.24 -9.25 -12.05
CA SER A 438 -1.50 -8.83 -13.43
C SER A 438 -2.95 -8.98 -13.86
N LEU A 439 -3.76 -9.66 -13.05
CA LEU A 439 -5.12 -9.99 -13.41
C LEU A 439 -5.99 -8.74 -13.32
N ASP A 440 -6.73 -8.47 -14.40
CA ASP A 440 -7.74 -7.44 -14.43
C ASP A 440 -9.14 -8.05 -14.41
N SER A 441 -10.02 -7.37 -13.68
CA SER A 441 -11.47 -7.42 -13.90
C SER A 441 -11.83 -6.44 -15.02
N THR A 442 -13.00 -6.60 -15.62
CA THR A 442 -13.50 -5.94 -16.85
C THR A 442 -13.09 -4.47 -17.10
N GLU A 443 -12.71 -3.68 -16.08
CA GLU A 443 -12.06 -2.36 -16.22
C GLU A 443 -11.05 -2.01 -15.09
N THR A 444 -10.76 -2.92 -14.14
CA THR A 444 -9.97 -2.60 -12.94
C THR A 444 -9.12 -3.76 -12.43
N LYS A 445 -7.97 -3.47 -11.81
CA LYS A 445 -7.00 -4.46 -11.33
C LYS A 445 -7.55 -5.33 -10.21
N ALA A 446 -7.13 -6.60 -10.15
CA ALA A 446 -7.44 -7.45 -9.02
C ALA A 446 -6.82 -6.91 -7.73
N ILE A 447 -7.67 -6.67 -6.71
CA ILE A 447 -7.23 -6.24 -5.38
C ILE A 447 -7.31 -7.38 -4.36
N ILE A 448 -8.38 -8.17 -4.41
CA ILE A 448 -8.63 -9.31 -3.53
C ILE A 448 -8.96 -10.53 -4.40
N LEU A 449 -8.35 -11.67 -4.09
CA LEU A 449 -8.65 -12.96 -4.69
C LEU A 449 -8.99 -14.00 -3.62
N SER A 450 -9.75 -15.02 -4.00
CA SER A 450 -9.95 -16.19 -3.15
C SER A 450 -8.71 -17.08 -3.16
N LYS A 451 -8.41 -17.70 -2.02
CA LYS A 451 -7.33 -18.69 -1.90
C LYS A 451 -7.54 -19.85 -2.89
N LYS A 452 -8.78 -20.31 -3.04
CA LYS A 452 -9.17 -21.35 -4.00
C LYS A 452 -8.74 -21.02 -5.43
N TYR A 453 -8.99 -19.79 -5.89
CA TYR A 453 -8.59 -19.39 -7.24
C TYR A 453 -7.05 -19.40 -7.41
N ILE A 454 -6.31 -18.97 -6.38
CA ILE A 454 -4.84 -19.03 -6.41
C ILE A 454 -4.37 -20.48 -6.47
N ILE A 455 -5.01 -21.41 -5.74
CA ILE A 455 -4.71 -22.86 -5.81
C ILE A 455 -4.94 -23.38 -7.24
N GLU A 456 -6.08 -23.10 -7.85
CA GLU A 456 -6.39 -23.54 -9.24
C GLU A 456 -5.37 -23.03 -10.27
N MET A 457 -4.83 -21.83 -10.06
CA MET A 457 -3.77 -21.28 -10.91
C MET A 457 -2.40 -21.91 -10.62
N ALA A 458 -2.13 -22.23 -9.36
CA ALA A 458 -0.90 -22.88 -8.91
C ALA A 458 -0.82 -24.36 -9.33
N GLU A 459 -1.95 -25.06 -9.41
CA GLU A 459 -2.02 -26.44 -9.94
C GLU A 459 -1.49 -26.52 -11.38
N LYS A 460 -1.78 -25.51 -12.20
CA LYS A 460 -1.24 -25.40 -13.57
C LYS A 460 0.28 -25.17 -13.62
N LEU A 461 0.88 -24.87 -12.47
CA LEU A 461 2.34 -24.72 -12.24
C LEU A 461 2.94 -25.93 -11.50
N ASN A 462 2.20 -27.03 -11.39
CA ASN A 462 2.57 -28.22 -10.62
C ASN A 462 2.88 -27.90 -9.14
N MET A 463 2.24 -26.88 -8.58
CA MET A 463 2.36 -26.55 -7.16
C MET A 463 1.31 -27.31 -6.37
N ARG A 464 1.73 -27.86 -5.23
CA ARG A 464 0.83 -28.52 -4.27
C ARG A 464 0.25 -27.49 -3.31
N GLU A 465 -0.85 -27.81 -2.63
CA GLU A 465 -1.52 -26.87 -1.73
C GLU A 465 -0.63 -26.42 -0.54
N ASP A 466 0.17 -27.33 0.03
CA ASP A 466 1.16 -27.00 1.07
C ASP A 466 2.23 -26.01 0.56
N GLU A 467 2.54 -26.09 -0.73
CA GLU A 467 3.43 -25.16 -1.40
C GLU A 467 2.78 -23.79 -1.64
N VAL A 468 1.49 -23.76 -1.99
CA VAL A 468 0.72 -22.51 -2.13
C VAL A 468 0.65 -21.77 -0.80
N GLU A 469 0.47 -22.49 0.31
CA GLU A 469 0.49 -21.91 1.65
C GLU A 469 1.82 -21.21 1.95
N ASN A 470 2.94 -21.86 1.63
CA ASN A 470 4.27 -21.26 1.80
C ASN A 470 4.50 -20.09 0.85
N PHE A 471 4.02 -20.17 -0.40
CA PHE A 471 4.02 -19.07 -1.35
C PHE A 471 3.30 -17.84 -0.76
N LEU A 472 2.09 -18.03 -0.21
CA LEU A 472 1.29 -16.95 0.34
C LEU A 472 1.97 -16.27 1.55
N LYS A 473 2.52 -17.07 2.47
CA LYS A 473 3.28 -16.55 3.62
C LYS A 473 4.52 -15.77 3.17
N THR A 474 5.28 -16.34 2.24
CA THR A 474 6.50 -15.74 1.72
C THR A 474 6.24 -14.36 1.10
N PHE A 475 5.24 -14.23 0.22
CA PHE A 475 4.95 -12.94 -0.39
C PHE A 475 4.18 -11.97 0.53
N THR A 476 3.62 -12.47 1.65
CA THR A 476 3.10 -11.65 2.75
C THR A 476 4.23 -11.02 3.54
N ASP A 477 5.27 -11.77 3.87
CA ASP A 477 6.48 -11.23 4.50
C ASP A 477 7.12 -10.11 3.66
N PHE A 478 6.99 -10.18 2.33
CA PHE A 478 7.53 -9.15 1.43
C PHE A 478 6.63 -7.91 1.35
N GLY A 479 5.45 -7.93 1.95
CA GLY A 479 4.44 -6.87 1.81
C GLY A 479 3.97 -6.67 0.38
N SER A 480 3.96 -7.74 -0.42
CA SER A 480 3.54 -7.70 -1.83
C SER A 480 2.14 -8.28 -2.05
N ILE A 481 1.73 -9.18 -1.16
CA ILE A 481 0.36 -9.63 -0.94
C ILE A 481 0.12 -9.58 0.58
N LEU A 482 -1.12 -9.72 1.03
CA LEU A 482 -1.44 -9.92 2.44
C LEU A 482 -2.36 -11.14 2.58
N TYR A 483 -1.80 -12.17 3.21
CA TYR A 483 -2.48 -13.40 3.58
C TYR A 483 -2.50 -13.52 5.10
N MET A 484 -3.68 -13.70 5.69
CA MET A 484 -3.86 -13.72 7.15
C MET A 484 -4.52 -15.02 7.63
N PRO A 485 -3.82 -16.16 7.56
CA PRO A 485 -4.38 -17.48 7.91
C PRO A 485 -4.73 -17.61 9.40
N GLN A 486 -4.19 -16.74 10.26
CA GLN A 486 -4.48 -16.74 11.69
C GLN A 486 -5.94 -16.37 12.02
N TYR A 487 -6.65 -15.78 11.06
CA TYR A 487 -8.06 -15.42 11.19
C TYR A 487 -8.93 -16.38 10.38
N GLU A 488 -9.61 -17.28 11.07
CA GLU A 488 -10.45 -18.32 10.46
C GLU A 488 -11.48 -17.74 9.46
N ASP A 489 -12.09 -16.60 9.78
CA ASP A 489 -13.12 -15.97 8.93
C ASP A 489 -12.58 -15.43 7.59
N ILE A 490 -11.28 -15.14 7.49
CA ILE A 490 -10.68 -14.52 6.30
C ILE A 490 -9.48 -15.32 5.75
N LYS A 491 -9.26 -16.55 6.23
CA LYS A 491 -8.18 -17.43 5.77
C LYS A 491 -8.25 -17.83 4.30
N ASP A 492 -9.38 -17.57 3.64
CA ASP A 492 -9.59 -17.83 2.22
C ASP A 492 -9.60 -16.54 1.37
N ILE A 493 -9.35 -15.39 2.00
CA ILE A 493 -9.27 -14.07 1.35
C ILE A 493 -7.81 -13.64 1.28
N VAL A 494 -7.33 -13.36 0.07
CA VAL A 494 -5.95 -12.90 -0.17
C VAL A 494 -6.00 -11.50 -0.80
N ILE A 495 -5.36 -10.53 -0.16
CA ILE A 495 -5.21 -9.18 -0.73
C ILE A 495 -3.96 -9.19 -1.60
N VAL A 496 -4.12 -9.03 -2.90
CA VAL A 496 -3.03 -9.11 -3.89
C VAL A 496 -2.54 -7.75 -4.37
N ASN A 497 -3.26 -6.67 -4.03
CA ASN A 497 -2.85 -5.29 -4.28
C ASN A 497 -3.05 -4.42 -3.03
N ILE A 498 -2.07 -4.43 -2.13
CA ILE A 498 -2.11 -3.69 -0.85
C ILE A 498 -2.30 -2.19 -1.07
N TRP A 499 -1.61 -1.61 -2.06
CA TRP A 499 -1.73 -0.17 -2.32
C TRP A 499 -3.17 0.22 -2.68
N GLU A 500 -3.79 -0.44 -3.65
CA GLU A 500 -5.19 -0.14 -4.03
C GLU A 500 -6.18 -0.45 -2.91
N PHE A 501 -5.96 -1.53 -2.14
CA PHE A 501 -6.77 -1.81 -0.95
C PHE A 501 -6.75 -0.63 0.02
N THR A 502 -5.57 -0.08 0.32
CA THR A 502 -5.45 1.10 1.21
C THR A 502 -6.03 2.38 0.61
N GLN A 503 -6.08 2.51 -0.72
CA GLN A 503 -6.77 3.65 -1.35
C GLN A 503 -8.28 3.59 -1.12
N TYR A 504 -8.87 2.39 -1.19
CA TYR A 504 -10.28 2.20 -0.86
C TYR A 504 -10.57 2.34 0.63
N LEU A 505 -9.64 1.91 1.48
CA LEU A 505 -9.70 2.18 2.92
C LEU A 505 -9.71 3.70 3.17
N ASN A 506 -8.83 4.44 2.50
CA ASN A 506 -8.79 5.90 2.59
C ASN A 506 -10.11 6.53 2.10
N LYS A 507 -10.66 6.08 0.97
CA LYS A 507 -11.94 6.57 0.44
C LYS A 507 -13.10 6.32 1.42
N LEU A 508 -13.14 5.15 2.06
CA LEU A 508 -14.19 4.80 3.01
C LEU A 508 -14.12 5.66 4.28
N TYR A 509 -12.93 5.87 4.86
CA TYR A 509 -12.79 6.58 6.13
C TYR A 509 -12.67 8.11 5.99
N TYR A 510 -12.49 8.62 4.77
CA TYR A 510 -12.44 10.05 4.44
C TYR A 510 -13.42 10.39 3.30
N PRO A 511 -14.74 10.24 3.54
CA PRO A 511 -15.74 10.55 2.55
C PRO A 511 -15.78 12.05 2.23
N GLN A 512 -16.08 12.38 0.98
CA GLN A 512 -16.30 13.75 0.54
C GLN A 512 -17.68 14.23 0.99
N LYS A 513 -17.81 15.51 1.38
CA LYS A 513 -19.08 16.09 1.87
C LYS A 513 -20.28 15.92 0.93
N ARG A 514 -20.03 15.78 -0.38
CA ARG A 514 -21.07 15.59 -1.41
C ARG A 514 -21.59 14.15 -1.50
N GLU A 515 -20.94 13.19 -0.86
CA GLU A 515 -21.36 11.80 -0.86
C GLU A 515 -22.52 11.63 0.12
N SER A 516 -23.62 11.02 -0.32
CA SER A 516 -24.85 10.91 0.47
C SER A 516 -24.69 10.15 1.79
N TYR A 517 -23.70 9.26 1.87
CA TYR A 517 -23.39 8.48 3.07
C TYR A 517 -22.46 9.21 4.05
N ALA A 518 -21.84 10.33 3.65
CA ALA A 518 -20.82 11.01 4.44
C ALA A 518 -21.37 11.53 5.77
N THR A 519 -22.58 12.09 5.79
CA THR A 519 -23.16 12.68 7.02
C THR A 519 -23.27 11.67 8.15
N ASN A 520 -23.91 10.52 7.89
CA ASN A 520 -24.09 9.49 8.92
C ASN A 520 -22.77 8.82 9.30
N LEU A 521 -21.87 8.63 8.33
CA LEU A 521 -20.57 8.04 8.58
C LEU A 521 -19.67 8.95 9.43
N LEU A 522 -19.65 10.25 9.16
CA LEU A 522 -18.80 11.20 9.89
C LEU A 522 -19.38 11.57 11.27
N LYS A 523 -20.71 11.59 11.45
CA LYS A 523 -21.35 11.87 12.75
C LYS A 523 -21.39 10.63 13.65
N TYR A 524 -21.94 9.53 13.13
CA TYR A 524 -22.24 8.33 13.91
C TYR A 524 -21.29 7.18 13.65
N GLY A 525 -20.47 7.23 12.61
CA GLY A 525 -19.67 6.07 12.20
C GLY A 525 -20.51 5.02 11.49
N ILE A 526 -21.70 5.35 10.98
CA ILE A 526 -22.62 4.37 10.42
C ILE A 526 -22.69 4.52 8.90
N ILE A 527 -22.52 3.41 8.18
CA ILE A 527 -22.67 3.33 6.74
C ILE A 527 -23.47 2.09 6.35
N SER A 528 -24.33 2.21 5.34
CA SER A 528 -25.15 1.12 4.87
C SER A 528 -24.44 0.21 3.86
N GLN A 529 -24.82 -1.07 3.79
CA GLN A 529 -24.23 -2.01 2.84
C GLN A 529 -24.41 -1.53 1.39
N SER A 530 -25.57 -0.96 1.05
CA SER A 530 -25.81 -0.37 -0.27
C SER A 530 -24.83 0.77 -0.60
N SER A 531 -24.50 1.61 0.38
CA SER A 531 -23.52 2.69 0.20
C SER A 531 -22.11 2.14 -0.01
N ILE A 532 -21.73 1.10 0.72
CA ILE A 532 -20.44 0.41 0.53
C ILE A 532 -20.37 -0.19 -0.89
N LYS A 533 -21.41 -0.91 -1.34
CA LYS A 533 -21.45 -1.46 -2.71
C LYS A 533 -21.27 -0.37 -3.78
N ARG A 534 -21.82 0.83 -3.57
CA ARG A 534 -21.60 2.00 -4.45
C ARG A 534 -20.17 2.54 -4.43
N ILE A 535 -19.45 2.47 -3.30
CA ILE A 535 -18.03 2.87 -3.24
C ILE A 535 -17.19 2.02 -4.21
N PHE A 536 -17.55 0.73 -4.33
CA PHE A 536 -16.87 -0.31 -5.10
C PHE A 536 -17.58 -0.66 -6.42
N TYR A 537 -18.38 0.25 -6.99
CA TYR A 537 -19.25 -0.05 -8.15
C TYR A 537 -18.52 -0.60 -9.40
N LYS A 538 -17.21 -0.37 -9.51
CA LYS A 538 -16.36 -0.90 -10.60
C LYS A 538 -15.94 -2.36 -10.42
N TYR A 539 -16.22 -2.93 -9.26
CA TYR A 539 -15.84 -4.28 -8.87
C TYR A 539 -17.09 -5.16 -8.70
N PRO A 540 -16.96 -6.49 -8.83
CA PRO A 540 -18.03 -7.42 -8.45
C PRO A 540 -18.48 -7.18 -7.01
N VAL A 541 -19.76 -7.39 -6.73
CA VAL A 541 -20.36 -7.17 -5.40
C VAL A 541 -19.62 -7.91 -4.28
N VAL A 542 -19.13 -9.12 -4.57
CA VAL A 542 -18.31 -9.95 -3.66
C VAL A 542 -17.06 -9.21 -3.17
N PHE A 543 -16.51 -8.29 -3.95
CA PHE A 543 -15.36 -7.50 -3.54
C PHE A 543 -15.67 -6.63 -2.31
N ALA A 544 -16.78 -5.89 -2.34
CA ALA A 544 -17.23 -5.06 -1.23
C ALA A 544 -17.48 -5.89 0.04
N GLU A 545 -18.03 -7.10 -0.14
CA GLU A 545 -18.32 -8.02 0.96
C GLU A 545 -17.03 -8.58 1.57
N ASN A 546 -16.08 -9.03 0.75
CA ASN A 546 -14.77 -9.48 1.22
C ASN A 546 -13.97 -8.36 1.89
N PHE A 547 -14.00 -7.15 1.33
CA PHE A 547 -13.36 -5.98 1.91
C PHE A 547 -13.89 -5.70 3.32
N MET A 548 -15.22 -5.67 3.49
CA MET A 548 -15.82 -5.48 4.82
C MET A 548 -15.63 -6.68 5.75
N LYS A 549 -15.56 -7.91 5.22
CA LYS A 549 -15.23 -9.10 6.01
C LYS A 549 -13.83 -8.98 6.60
N VAL A 550 -12.86 -8.52 5.82
CA VAL A 550 -11.51 -8.19 6.33
C VAL A 550 -11.60 -7.15 7.44
N LEU A 551 -12.23 -6.00 7.21
CA LEU A 551 -12.30 -4.92 8.20
C LEU A 551 -13.00 -5.33 9.50
N THR A 552 -14.06 -6.13 9.40
CA THR A 552 -14.79 -6.62 10.58
C THR A 552 -13.99 -7.64 11.37
N THR A 553 -13.29 -8.54 10.68
CA THR A 553 -12.45 -9.57 11.33
C THR A 553 -11.27 -8.96 12.09
N ILE A 554 -10.68 -7.88 11.54
CA ILE A 554 -9.59 -7.15 12.21
C ILE A 554 -10.09 -6.03 13.15
N ALA A 555 -11.38 -6.05 13.51
CA ALA A 555 -12.01 -5.11 14.44
C ALA A 555 -11.94 -3.62 14.06
N MET A 556 -11.75 -3.29 12.78
CA MET A 556 -11.84 -1.92 12.26
C MET A 556 -13.28 -1.49 11.97
N ALA A 557 -14.19 -2.45 11.85
CA ALA A 557 -15.62 -2.25 11.66
C ALA A 557 -16.43 -3.30 12.45
N SER A 558 -17.70 -3.02 12.69
CA SER A 558 -18.65 -3.98 13.26
C SER A 558 -19.89 -4.09 12.38
N LYS A 559 -20.31 -5.32 12.06
CA LYS A 559 -21.49 -5.57 11.24
C LYS A 559 -22.76 -5.46 12.09
N ILE A 560 -23.72 -4.67 11.63
CA ILE A 560 -25.03 -4.51 12.25
C ILE A 560 -26.07 -5.21 11.37
N LYS A 561 -26.70 -6.25 11.91
CA LYS A 561 -27.52 -7.20 11.14
C LYS A 561 -28.77 -6.56 10.53
N SER A 562 -29.34 -5.54 11.17
CA SER A 562 -30.46 -4.76 10.65
C SER A 562 -30.37 -3.31 11.12
N GLY A 563 -30.60 -2.35 10.23
CA GLY A 563 -30.68 -0.94 10.57
C GLY A 563 -31.89 -0.57 11.44
N GLN A 564 -32.93 -1.42 11.50
CA GLN A 564 -34.14 -1.16 12.30
C GLN A 564 -33.87 -1.08 13.80
N SER A 565 -32.80 -1.72 14.29
CA SER A 565 -32.40 -1.65 15.70
C SER A 565 -31.55 -0.42 16.03
N ILE A 566 -31.33 0.48 15.07
CA ILE A 566 -30.53 1.70 15.21
C ILE A 566 -31.45 2.90 15.00
N LEU A 567 -31.50 3.79 15.98
CA LEU A 567 -32.13 5.10 15.84
C LEU A 567 -31.04 6.13 15.55
N ILE A 568 -31.14 6.82 14.41
CA ILE A 568 -30.32 8.00 14.09
C ILE A 568 -31.24 9.22 14.12
N ASP A 569 -30.96 10.18 15.00
CA ASP A 569 -31.80 11.37 15.21
C ASP A 569 -33.29 10.97 15.34
N GLU A 570 -33.56 10.00 16.23
CA GLU A 570 -34.89 9.40 16.51
C GLU A 570 -35.56 8.63 15.35
N ASN A 571 -34.89 8.51 14.21
CA ASN A 571 -35.43 7.80 13.04
C ASN A 571 -34.76 6.43 12.86
N PRO A 572 -35.52 5.35 12.68
CA PRO A 572 -34.94 4.04 12.36
C PRO A 572 -34.28 4.08 10.98
N LEU A 573 -33.16 3.37 10.85
CA LEU A 573 -32.53 3.20 9.54
C LEU A 573 -33.28 2.18 8.68
N TRP A 574 -33.00 2.22 7.38
CA TRP A 574 -33.51 1.26 6.42
C TRP A 574 -33.21 -0.18 6.87
N PRO A 575 -34.11 -1.16 6.61
CA PRO A 575 -33.94 -2.56 7.00
C PRO A 575 -32.91 -3.28 6.12
N GLU A 576 -31.68 -2.79 6.10
CA GLU A 576 -30.53 -3.42 5.47
C GLU A 576 -29.39 -3.59 6.47
N VAL A 577 -28.37 -4.37 6.09
CA VAL A 577 -27.13 -4.48 6.86
C VAL A 577 -26.44 -3.11 6.90
N HIS A 578 -26.00 -2.73 8.09
CA HIS A 578 -25.19 -1.54 8.31
C HIS A 578 -23.83 -1.95 8.89
N TYR A 579 -22.87 -1.03 8.85
CA TYR A 579 -21.58 -1.21 9.47
C TYR A 579 -21.27 0.00 10.36
N TYR A 580 -20.76 -0.29 11.54
CA TYR A 580 -20.20 0.70 12.46
C TYR A 580 -18.69 0.80 12.26
N LEU A 581 -18.20 1.97 11.89
CA LEU A 581 -16.80 2.32 11.65
C LEU A 581 -16.42 3.44 12.62
N PRO A 582 -15.96 3.11 13.85
CA PRO A 582 -15.73 4.10 14.90
C PRO A 582 -14.71 5.17 14.50
N LEU A 583 -13.63 4.78 13.82
CA LEU A 583 -12.59 5.70 13.36
C LEU A 583 -13.05 6.66 12.25
N ALA A 584 -14.17 6.39 11.57
CA ALA A 584 -14.65 7.29 10.53
C ALA A 584 -15.19 8.61 11.11
N ARG A 585 -15.58 8.62 12.39
CA ARG A 585 -16.20 9.76 13.06
C ARG A 585 -15.29 10.97 13.19
N ILE A 586 -15.90 12.15 13.26
CA ILE A 586 -15.24 13.42 13.55
C ILE A 586 -15.83 14.02 14.82
N ARG A 587 -14.99 14.25 15.84
CA ARG A 587 -15.40 14.76 17.16
C ARG A 587 -16.12 16.12 17.10
N GLU A 588 -15.77 16.99 16.15
CA GLU A 588 -16.47 18.27 15.96
C GLU A 588 -17.92 18.11 15.50
N VAL A 589 -18.27 16.99 14.86
CA VAL A 589 -19.63 16.71 14.37
C VAL A 589 -20.47 16.01 15.43
N TYR A 590 -19.83 15.40 16.43
CA TYR A 590 -20.50 14.67 17.50
C TYR A 590 -19.85 14.98 18.85
N THR A 591 -20.51 15.86 19.61
CA THR A 591 -20.26 16.01 21.05
C THR A 591 -21.39 15.23 21.72
N PRO A 592 -21.12 14.05 22.33
CA PRO A 592 -22.16 13.38 23.11
C PRO A 592 -22.59 14.33 24.22
N SER A 593 -23.89 14.44 24.46
CA SER A 593 -24.37 15.12 25.66
C SER A 593 -23.82 14.38 26.88
N GLU A 594 -23.44 15.08 27.96
CA GLU A 594 -22.88 14.44 29.17
C GLU A 594 -23.83 13.40 29.81
N GLU A 595 -25.10 13.37 29.37
CA GLU A 595 -26.15 12.47 29.82
C GLU A 595 -26.31 11.18 28.97
N GLU A 596 -25.74 11.13 27.75
CA GLU A 596 -25.88 9.99 26.82
C GLU A 596 -24.64 9.07 26.82
N ASN A 597 -24.66 8.09 27.72
CA ASN A 597 -23.77 6.93 27.68
C ASN A 597 -24.25 5.93 26.59
N ASP A 598 -24.13 6.30 25.31
CA ASP A 598 -24.67 5.54 24.16
C ASP A 598 -23.97 4.20 23.86
N TYR A 599 -22.94 3.81 24.62
CA TYR A 599 -22.12 2.62 24.35
C TYR A 599 -22.47 1.38 25.18
N LEU A 600 -23.63 1.33 25.83
CA LEU A 600 -24.01 0.18 26.67
C LEU A 600 -24.64 -1.01 25.93
N SER A 601 -24.83 -0.98 24.62
CA SER A 601 -25.45 -2.11 23.89
C SER A 601 -24.78 -2.47 22.56
N LEU A 602 -23.51 -2.86 22.61
CA LEU A 602 -22.90 -3.75 21.63
C LEU A 602 -22.12 -4.84 22.39
N ARG A 603 -22.86 -5.79 22.96
CA ARG A 603 -22.36 -7.10 23.41
C ARG A 603 -22.96 -8.18 22.53
#